data_AF-A0A8S1FER4-F1
#
_entry.id   AF-A0A8S1FER4-F1
#
_cell.length_a   1.000
_cell.length_b   1.000
_cell.length_c   1.000
_cell.angle_alpha   90.00
_cell.angle_beta   90.00
_cell.angle_gamma   90.00
#
_symmetry.space_group_name_H-M   'P 1'
#
loop_
_entity.id
_entity.type
_entity.pdbx_description
1 polymer ?
#
loop_
_entity_poly.entity_id
_entity_poly.type
_entity_poly.pdbx_seq_one_letter_code
_entity_poly.pdbx_strand_id
1 'polypeptide(L)'
;MTDSLTAVPQTTLEIYCMILYLAVLIGLVTTSRPNLRKPFFHIFISTGFMDVLSIVSNMYLRLSIQYHLGPEQADAFMWANYLSDVAILGHLIGNILLQFNRFTSVVTPEFHLKV
;
A
#
# COMPACT_ATOMS: atom_id res chain seq x y z
N MET A 1 -2.80 -9.18 28.88
CA MET A 1 -1.68 -10.14 28.66
C MET A 1 -1.88 -11.01 27.40
N THR A 2 -3.11 -11.11 26.88
CA THR A 2 -3.47 -11.80 25.62
C THR A 2 -3.06 -11.07 24.33
N ASP A 3 -2.77 -9.76 24.36
CA ASP A 3 -2.50 -8.97 23.15
C ASP A 3 -1.13 -9.23 22.51
N SER A 4 -0.17 -9.77 23.26
CA SER A 4 1.18 -10.02 22.76
C SER A 4 1.28 -11.25 21.85
N LEU A 5 0.43 -12.26 22.07
CA LEU A 5 0.42 -13.52 21.31
C LEU A 5 -0.22 -13.39 19.92
N THR A 6 -1.12 -12.43 19.73
CA THR A 6 -1.77 -12.14 18.44
C THR A 6 -0.98 -11.15 17.59
N ALA A 7 -0.15 -10.30 18.21
CA ALA A 7 0.67 -9.31 17.51
C ALA A 7 1.80 -9.95 16.68
N VAL A 8 2.48 -10.99 17.20
CA VAL A 8 3.63 -11.61 16.53
C VAL A 8 3.27 -12.29 15.19
N PRO A 9 2.19 -13.11 15.11
CA PRO A 9 1.76 -13.67 13.83
C PRO A 9 1.32 -12.60 12.83
N GLN A 10 0.63 -11.55 13.29
CA GLN A 10 0.16 -10.46 12.45
C GLN A 10 1.32 -9.70 11.81
N THR A 11 2.31 -9.27 12.60
CA THR A 11 3.47 -8.54 12.08
C THR A 11 4.30 -9.39 11.12
N THR A 12 4.44 -10.69 11.38
CA THR A 12 5.15 -11.61 10.47
C THR A 12 4.45 -11.73 9.12
N LEU A 13 3.11 -11.88 9.14
CA LEU A 13 2.32 -11.93 7.91
C LEU A 13 2.37 -10.61 7.14
N GLU A 14 2.28 -9.47 7.83
CA GLU A 14 2.39 -8.14 7.23
C GLU A 14 3.74 -7.94 6.52
N ILE A 15 4.85 -8.35 7.15
CA ILE A 15 6.19 -8.30 6.54
C ILE A 15 6.26 -9.19 5.31
N TYR A 16 5.75 -10.43 5.38
CA TYR A 16 5.77 -11.34 4.24
C TYR A 16 4.96 -10.81 3.05
N CYS A 17 3.75 -10.32 3.31
CA CYS A 17 2.91 -9.68 2.31
C CYS A 17 3.60 -8.45 1.70
N MET A 18 4.24 -7.61 2.52
CA MET A 18 4.99 -6.45 2.05
C MET A 18 6.14 -6.84 1.12
N ILE A 19 6.92 -7.87 1.45
CA ILE A 19 8.04 -8.35 0.62
C ILE A 19 7.53 -8.86 -0.74
N LEU A 20 6.51 -9.72 -0.73
CA LEU A 20 5.91 -10.22 -1.97
C LEU A 20 5.38 -9.08 -2.84
N TYR A 21 4.73 -8.10 -2.20
CA TYR A 21 4.14 -6.98 -2.90
C TYR A 21 5.20 -6.04 -3.51
N LEU A 22 6.28 -5.76 -2.77
CA LEU A 22 7.44 -5.03 -3.29
C LEU A 22 8.08 -5.74 -4.47
N ALA A 23 8.19 -7.07 -4.45
CA ALA A 23 8.71 -7.84 -5.58
C ALA A 23 7.85 -7.67 -6.84
N VAL A 24 6.53 -7.65 -6.70
CA VAL A 24 5.60 -7.37 -7.81
C VAL A 24 5.78 -5.94 -8.33
N LEU A 25 5.86 -4.94 -7.44
CA LEU A 25 6.07 -3.54 -7.84
C LEU A 25 7.40 -3.35 -8.58
N ILE A 26 8.49 -3.95 -8.09
CA ILE A 26 9.79 -3.92 -8.77
C ILE A 26 9.70 -4.58 -10.14
N GLY A 27 9.06 -5.75 -10.25
CA GLY A 27 8.86 -6.43 -11.53
C GLY A 27 8.08 -5.57 -12.54
N LEU A 28 7.07 -4.84 -12.08
CA LEU A 28 6.29 -3.93 -12.92
C LEU A 28 7.09 -2.69 -13.36
N VAL A 29 7.84 -2.07 -12.44
CA VAL A 29 8.67 -0.89 -12.74
C VAL A 29 9.80 -1.24 -13.71
N THR A 30 10.41 -2.42 -13.55
CA THR A 30 11.53 -2.88 -14.38
C THR A 30 11.09 -3.42 -15.74
N THR A 31 9.80 -3.71 -15.93
CA THR A 31 9.32 -4.29 -17.18
C THR A 31 9.34 -3.28 -18.33
N SER A 32 10.04 -3.63 -19.41
CA SER A 32 10.15 -2.81 -20.63
C SER A 32 8.99 -2.98 -21.62
N ARG A 33 7.92 -3.72 -21.26
CA ARG A 33 6.79 -3.98 -22.17
C ARG A 33 5.95 -2.70 -22.33
N PRO A 34 5.74 -2.20 -23.56
CA PRO A 34 5.01 -0.94 -23.79
C PRO A 34 3.55 -1.01 -23.32
N ASN A 35 2.91 -2.19 -23.35
CA ASN A 35 1.56 -2.40 -22.82
C ASN A 35 1.45 -2.16 -21.30
N LEU A 36 2.58 -2.21 -20.56
CA LEU A 36 2.65 -1.97 -19.13
C LEU A 36 3.02 -0.51 -18.77
N ARG A 37 3.15 0.37 -19.77
CA ARG A 37 3.38 1.83 -19.57
C ARG A 37 2.10 2.65 -19.63
N LYS A 38 0.93 2.01 -19.67
CA LYS A 38 -0.36 2.71 -19.70
C LYS A 38 -0.59 3.46 -18.38
N PRO A 39 -1.39 4.55 -18.37
CA PRO A 39 -1.71 5.33 -17.16
C PRO A 39 -2.20 4.46 -15.99
N PHE A 40 -2.89 3.37 -16.30
CA PHE A 40 -3.31 2.34 -15.34
C PHE A 40 -2.16 1.79 -14.49
N PHE A 41 -0.98 1.53 -15.08
CA PHE A 41 0.17 1.01 -14.35
C PHE A 41 0.76 2.05 -13.42
N HIS A 42 0.73 3.33 -13.79
CA HIS A 42 1.13 4.40 -12.88
C HIS A 42 0.22 4.49 -11.67
N ILE A 43 -1.10 4.38 -11.87
CA ILE A 43 -2.09 4.32 -10.77
C ILE A 43 -1.84 3.08 -9.91
N PHE A 44 -1.58 1.92 -10.52
CA PHE A 44 -1.29 0.69 -9.79
C PHE A 44 -0.03 0.83 -8.91
N ILE A 45 1.06 1.36 -9.48
CA ILE A 45 2.32 1.57 -8.76
C ILE A 45 2.14 2.59 -7.63
N SER A 46 1.45 3.71 -7.87
CA SER A 46 1.22 4.73 -6.84
C SER A 46 0.34 4.18 -5.71
N THR A 47 -0.71 3.43 -6.04
CA THR A 47 -1.59 2.77 -5.06
C THR A 47 -0.78 1.78 -4.22
N GLY A 48 0.09 1.01 -4.86
CA GLY A 48 0.93 0.05 -4.16
C GLY A 48 1.98 0.68 -3.27
N PHE A 49 2.52 1.85 -3.64
CA PHE A 49 3.39 2.61 -2.75
C PHE A 49 2.65 3.11 -1.51
N MET A 50 1.39 3.55 -1.65
CA MET A 50 0.55 3.93 -0.51
C MET A 50 0.29 2.74 0.42
N ASP A 51 0.05 1.53 -0.11
CA ASP A 51 -0.08 0.33 0.72
C ASP A 51 1.16 0.06 1.57
N VAL A 52 2.34 0.13 0.97
CA VAL A 52 3.60 -0.09 1.69
C VAL A 52 3.78 0.96 2.79
N LEU A 53 3.51 2.23 2.51
CA LEU A 53 3.56 3.29 3.52
C LEU A 53 2.57 3.04 4.66
N SER A 54 1.36 2.59 4.36
CA SER A 54 0.35 2.27 5.36
C SER A 54 0.81 1.10 6.25
N ILE A 55 1.33 0.02 5.66
CA ILE A 55 1.83 -1.14 6.40
C ILE A 55 2.97 -0.73 7.34
N VAL A 56 3.97 0.00 6.82
CA VAL A 56 5.12 0.45 7.62
C VAL A 56 4.69 1.36 8.76
N SER A 57 3.80 2.32 8.49
CA SER A 57 3.32 3.27 9.50
C SER A 57 2.52 2.56 10.60
N ASN A 58 1.60 1.66 10.23
CA ASN A 58 0.82 0.89 11.19
C ASN A 58 1.68 -0.07 12.00
N MET A 59 2.67 -0.70 11.38
CA MET A 59 3.64 -1.54 12.09
C MET A 59 4.41 -0.72 13.13
N TYR A 60 4.89 0.47 12.76
CA TYR A 60 5.57 1.36 13.70
C TYR A 60 4.68 1.79 14.86
N LEU A 61 3.43 2.22 14.60
CA LEU A 61 2.48 2.61 15.64
C LEU A 61 2.22 1.47 16.62
N ARG A 62 2.00 0.26 16.10
CA ARG A 62 1.76 -0.94 16.90
C ARG A 62 2.95 -1.28 17.79
N LEU A 63 4.16 -1.29 17.23
CA LEU A 63 5.39 -1.55 17.98
C LEU A 63 5.63 -0.45 19.02
N SER A 64 5.35 0.81 18.69
CA SER A 64 5.49 1.94 19.60
C SER A 64 4.59 1.79 20.83
N ILE A 65 3.34 1.38 20.62
CA ILE A 65 2.40 1.09 21.70
C ILE A 65 2.86 -0.14 22.51
N GLN A 66 3.26 -1.22 21.83
CA GLN A 66 3.66 -2.47 22.48
C GLN A 66 4.90 -2.31 23.36
N TYR A 67 5.90 -1.57 22.90
CA TYR A 67 7.14 -1.32 23.63
C TYR A 67 7.08 -0.11 24.57
N HIS A 68 5.93 0.57 24.68
CA HIS A 68 5.75 1.76 25.50
C HIS A 68 6.86 2.80 25.27
N LEU A 69 7.11 3.12 23.99
CA LEU A 69 8.15 4.08 23.63
C LEU A 69 7.84 5.43 24.29
N GLY A 70 8.85 6.01 24.94
CA GLY A 70 8.71 7.19 25.78
C GLY A 70 8.29 8.45 25.00
N PRO A 71 8.03 9.56 25.71
CA PRO A 71 7.56 10.82 25.11
C PRO A 71 8.52 11.40 24.07
N GLU A 72 9.79 10.99 24.07
CA GLU A 72 10.79 11.35 23.07
C GLU A 72 10.41 10.93 21.64
N GLN A 73 9.50 9.97 21.47
CA GLN A 73 9.01 9.52 20.16
C GLN A 73 7.63 10.07 19.78
N ALA A 74 7.07 11.01 20.56
CA ALA A 74 5.73 11.55 20.32
C ALA A 74 5.58 12.15 18.92
N ASP A 75 6.59 12.89 18.44
CA ASP A 75 6.57 13.49 17.11
C ASP A 75 6.55 12.41 16.01
N ALA A 76 7.42 11.40 16.12
CA ALA A 76 7.48 10.29 15.17
C ALA A 76 6.18 9.48 15.17
N PHE A 77 5.56 9.29 16.34
CA PHE A 77 4.25 8.65 16.48
C PHE A 77 3.14 9.45 15.77
N MET A 78 3.08 10.77 15.97
CA MET A 78 2.12 11.62 15.28
C MET A 78 2.31 11.58 13.76
N TRP A 79 3.55 11.66 13.28
CA TRP A 79 3.85 11.56 11.85
C TRP A 79 3.45 10.22 11.27
N ALA A 80 3.74 9.12 11.95
CA ALA A 80 3.33 7.79 11.52
C ALA A 80 1.79 7.66 11.47
N ASN A 81 1.08 8.23 12.44
CA ASN A 81 -0.39 8.20 12.44
C ASN A 81 -0.96 8.98 11.25
N TYR A 82 -0.48 10.21 11.03
CA TYR A 82 -0.89 11.03 9.89
C TYR A 82 -0.58 10.34 8.56
N LEU A 83 0.62 9.79 8.41
CA LEU A 83 1.03 9.09 7.20
C LEU A 83 0.19 7.84 6.93
N SER A 84 -0.17 7.10 7.98
CA SER A 84 -1.07 5.95 7.88
C SER A 84 -2.44 6.35 7.32
N ASP A 85 -3.05 7.41 7.87
CA ASP A 85 -4.37 7.89 7.43
C ASP A 85 -4.36 8.34 5.97
N VAL A 86 -3.35 9.14 5.59
CA VAL A 86 -3.18 9.60 4.20
C VAL A 86 -2.93 8.42 3.26
N ALA A 87 -2.12 7.45 3.67
CA ALA A 87 -1.82 6.26 2.88
C ALA A 87 -3.07 5.39 2.66
N ILE A 88 -3.90 5.19 3.69
CA ILE A 88 -5.16 4.45 3.59
C ILE A 88 -6.12 5.15 2.60
N LEU A 89 -6.26 6.46 2.70
CA LEU A 89 -7.10 7.24 1.77
C LEU A 89 -6.57 7.16 0.34
N GLY A 90 -5.25 7.31 0.16
CA GLY A 90 -4.60 7.19 -1.13
C GLY A 90 -4.80 5.81 -1.75
N HIS A 91 -4.66 4.76 -0.95
CA HIS A 91 -4.92 3.39 -1.37
C HIS A 91 -6.39 3.19 -1.80
N LEU A 92 -7.34 3.67 -1.01
CA LEU A 92 -8.77 3.57 -1.31
C LEU A 92 -9.11 4.26 -2.64
N ILE A 93 -8.65 5.51 -2.83
CA ILE A 93 -8.86 6.26 -4.07
C ILE A 93 -8.22 5.52 -5.24
N GLY A 94 -6.98 5.05 -5.07
CA GLY A 94 -6.27 4.26 -6.07
C GLY A 94 -7.04 3.01 -6.49
N ASN A 95 -7.57 2.25 -5.53
CA ASN A 95 -8.39 1.07 -5.81
C ASN A 95 -9.68 1.40 -6.55
N ILE A 96 -10.36 2.49 -6.21
CA ILE A 96 -11.56 2.94 -6.93
C ILE A 96 -11.21 3.22 -8.40
N LEU A 97 -10.10 3.93 -8.66
CA LEU A 97 -9.63 4.22 -10.01
C LEU A 97 -9.25 2.95 -10.78
N LEU A 98 -8.58 2.00 -10.13
CA LEU A 98 -8.23 0.71 -10.72
C LEU A 98 -9.48 -0.11 -11.09
N GLN A 99 -10.48 -0.14 -10.20
CA GLN A 99 -11.75 -0.80 -10.47
C GLN A 99 -12.51 -0.14 -11.61
N PHE A 100 -12.56 1.20 -11.65
CA PHE A 100 -13.20 1.94 -12.74
C PHE A 100 -12.50 1.70 -14.08
N ASN A 101 -11.16 1.67 -14.10
CA ASN A 101 -10.39 1.33 -15.29
C ASN A 101 -10.71 -0.09 -15.78
N ARG A 102 -10.77 -1.08 -14.88
CA ARG A 102 -11.14 -2.46 -15.23
C ARG A 102 -12.57 -2.54 -15.76
N PHE A 103 -13.51 -1.86 -15.10
CA PHE A 103 -14.91 -1.79 -15.52
C PHE A 103 -15.05 -1.24 -16.94
N THR A 104 -14.46 -0.08 -17.21
CA THR A 104 -14.51 0.55 -18.55
C THR A 104 -13.81 -0.30 -19.62
N SER A 105 -12.76 -1.05 -19.27
CA SER A 105 -12.09 -1.96 -20.22
C SER A 105 -12.98 -3.12 -20.67
N VAL A 106 -13.93 -3.53 -19.83
CA VAL A 106 -14.88 -4.62 -20.14
C VAL A 106 -16.12 -4.09 -20.84
N VAL A 107 -16.69 -2.99 -20.34
CA VAL A 107 -17.97 -2.45 -20.83
C VAL A 107 -17.80 -1.60 -22.08
N THR A 108 -16.68 -0.89 -22.22
CA THR A 108 -16.44 0.07 -23.29
C THR A 108 -15.03 -0.13 -23.91
N PRO A 109 -14.74 -1.32 -24.47
CA PRO A 109 -13.41 -1.68 -24.93
C PRO A 109 -12.88 -0.78 -26.06
N GLU A 110 -13.77 -0.16 -26.84
CA GLU A 110 -13.41 0.77 -27.92
C GLU A 110 -12.57 1.97 -27.44
N PHE A 111 -12.76 2.43 -26.20
CA PHE A 111 -11.96 3.50 -25.60
C PHE A 111 -10.53 3.07 -25.25
N HIS A 112 -10.30 1.77 -25.05
CA HIS A 112 -9.00 1.20 -24.68
C HIS A 112 -8.21 0.68 -25.89
N LEU A 113 -8.87 0.51 -27.04
CA LEU A 113 -8.29 0.07 -28.32
C LEU A 113 -7.81 1.22 -29.21
N LYS A 114 -8.31 2.45 -28.99
CA LYS A 114 -7.95 3.66 -29.77
C LYS A 114 -6.69 4.39 -29.25
N VAL A 115 -5.98 3.82 -28.26
CA VAL A 115 -4.75 4.37 -27.66
C VAL A 115 -3.56 3.49 -27.98
#